data_AF-A0A7W0SCN6-F1
#
_entry.id   AF-A0A7W0SCN6-F1
#
_cell.length_a   1.000
_cell.length_b   1.000
_cell.length_c   1.000
_cell.angle_alpha   90.00
_cell.angle_beta   90.00
_cell.angle_gamma   90.00
#
_symmetry.space_group_name_H-M   'P 1'
#
loop_
_entity.id
_entity.type
_entity.pdbx_description
1 polymer ?
#
loop_
_entity_poly.entity_id
_entity_poly.type
_entity_poly.pdbx_seq_one_letter_code
_entity_poly.pdbx_strand_id
1 'polypeptide(L)' 'MLTLIDVGQTFQLVATNIGLDAFVTAALDDAAVEAALAIDGITEIVVYSGAVGHVVERVSVATSLS' A
#
# COMPACT_ATOMS: atom_id res chain seq x y z
N MET A 1 7.27 21.90 -3.12
CA MET A 1 7.79 20.53 -2.94
C MET A 1 7.00 19.89 -1.81
N LEU A 2 5.79 19.43 -2.12
CA LEU A 2 5.01 18.58 -1.21
C LEU A 2 5.79 17.26 -1.16
N THR A 3 6.32 16.88 -0.01
CA THR A 3 7.13 15.66 0.07
C THR A 3 6.19 14.47 -0.11
N LEU A 4 6.60 13.49 -0.91
CA LEU A 4 5.89 12.22 -1.10
C LEU A 4 5.53 11.50 0.22
N ILE A 5 6.21 11.88 1.30
CA ILE A 5 6.03 11.43 2.68
C ILE A 5 4.65 11.83 3.23
N ASP A 6 4.16 13.04 2.95
CA ASP A 6 2.95 13.57 3.59
C ASP A 6 1.67 12.87 3.10
N VAL A 7 1.64 12.44 1.83
CA VAL A 7 0.47 11.77 1.25
C VAL A 7 0.34 10.33 1.77
N GLY A 8 1.46 9.60 1.85
CA GLY A 8 1.49 8.26 2.47
C GLY A 8 1.09 8.29 3.94
N GLN A 9 1.57 9.29 4.70
CA GLN A 9 1.24 9.45 6.10
C GLN A 9 -0.24 9.74 6.32
N THR A 10 -0.82 10.67 5.56
CA THR A 10 -2.25 11.01 5.67
C THR A 10 -3.12 9.77 5.42
N PHE A 11 -2.79 8.97 4.40
CA PHE A 11 -3.48 7.71 4.12
C PHE A 11 -3.45 6.74 5.31
N GLN A 12 -2.27 6.53 5.91
CA GLN A 12 -2.12 5.65 7.08
C GLN A 12 -2.93 6.13 8.28
N LEU A 13 -2.93 7.44 8.56
CA LEU A 13 -3.68 8.02 9.67
C LEU A 13 -5.20 7.86 9.47
N VAL A 14 -5.69 8.09 8.25
CA VAL A 14 -7.12 7.90 7.93
C VAL A 14 -7.51 6.43 8.05
N ALA A 15 -6.71 5.51 7.49
CA ALA A 15 -6.96 4.07 7.59
C ALA A 15 -7.03 3.61 9.05
N THR A 16 -6.06 4.03 9.87
CA THR A 16 -6.04 3.74 11.31
C THR A 16 -7.29 4.27 12.01
N ASN A 17 -7.70 5.50 11.69
CA ASN A 17 -8.88 6.12 12.29
C ASN A 17 -10.20 5.40 11.98
N ILE A 18 -10.30 4.71 10.83
CA ILE A 18 -11.46 3.91 10.45
C ILE A 18 -11.33 2.41 10.78
N GLY A 19 -10.31 2.03 11.56
CA GLY A 19 -10.10 0.65 12.01
C GLY A 19 -9.56 -0.29 10.93
N LEU A 20 -8.90 0.25 9.90
CA LEU A 20 -8.21 -0.51 8.87
C LEU A 20 -6.69 -0.44 9.08
N ASP A 21 -5.99 -1.47 8.62
CA ASP A 21 -4.54 -1.48 8.51
C ASP A 21 -4.13 -1.03 7.09
N ALA A 22 -2.99 -0.36 6.96
CA ALA A 22 -2.52 0.24 5.73
C ALA A 22 -1.04 -0.06 5.47
N PHE A 23 -0.74 -0.42 4.23
CA PHE A 23 0.61 -0.62 3.71
C PHE A 23 0.86 0.35 2.56
N VAL A 24 2.03 0.98 2.52
CA VAL A 24 2.44 1.90 1.44
C VAL A 24 3.87 1.56 1.03
N THR A 25 4.14 1.51 -0.28
CA THR A 25 5.48 1.26 -0.82
C THR A 25 5.74 2.06 -2.10
N ALA A 26 6.97 2.51 -2.27
CA ALA A 26 7.50 3.07 -3.52
C ALA A 26 8.33 2.03 -4.31
N ALA A 27 8.48 0.81 -3.80
CA ALA A 27 9.09 -0.29 -4.52
C ALA A 27 8.01 -1.05 -5.30
N LEU A 28 7.86 -0.72 -6.59
CA LEU A 28 6.92 -1.33 -7.52
C LEU A 28 7.50 -1.33 -8.95
N ASP A 29 6.91 -2.14 -9.82
CA ASP A 29 7.11 -2.07 -11.28
C ASP A 29 6.19 -0.97 -11.82
N ASP A 30 6.71 0.24 -11.91
CA ASP A 30 6.01 1.44 -12.35
C ASP A 30 5.44 1.29 -13.76
N ALA A 31 6.24 0.81 -14.71
CA ALA A 31 5.82 0.60 -16.09
C ALA A 31 4.63 -0.38 -16.21
N ALA A 32 4.63 -1.47 -15.44
CA ALA A 32 3.52 -2.42 -15.42
C ALA A 32 2.24 -1.79 -14.86
N VAL A 33 2.34 -0.98 -13.80
CA VAL A 33 1.17 -0.30 -13.21
C VAL A 33 0.63 0.79 -14.13
N GLU A 34 1.51 1.60 -14.71
CA GLU A 34 1.13 2.65 -15.66
C GLU A 34 0.42 2.08 -16.88
N ALA A 35 0.93 0.99 -17.45
CA ALA A 35 0.28 0.28 -18.55
C ALA A 35 -1.10 -0.26 -18.14
N ALA A 36 -1.23 -0.84 -16.94
CA ALA A 36 -2.49 -1.37 -16.44
C ALA A 36 -3.56 -0.29 -16.19
N LEU A 37 -3.13 0.93 -15.85
CA LEU A 37 -4.01 2.07 -15.57
C LEU A 37 -4.19 3.01 -16.78
N ALA A 38 -3.56 2.70 -17.92
CA ALA A 38 -3.51 3.56 -19.10
C ALA A 38 -2.98 4.98 -18.80
N ILE A 39 -1.96 5.06 -17.95
CA ILE A 39 -1.24 6.29 -17.61
C ILE A 39 -0.12 6.51 -18.63
N ASP A 40 0.04 7.76 -19.08
CA ASP A 40 1.21 8.18 -19.87
C ASP A 40 2.34 8.61 -18.94
N GLY A 41 3.32 7.72 -18.75
CA GLY A 41 4.50 7.89 -17.88
C GLY A 41 5.37 9.14 -18.13
N ILE A 42 5.05 9.97 -19.13
CA ILE A 42 5.69 11.26 -19.38
C ILE A 42 4.91 12.41 -18.74
N THR A 43 3.59 12.42 -18.89
CA THR A 43 2.71 13.49 -18.36
C THR A 43 2.24 13.22 -16.94
N GLU A 44 2.18 11.95 -16.54
CA GLU A 44 1.80 11.49 -15.22
C GLU A 44 2.59 10.23 -14.86
N ILE A 45 3.08 10.12 -13.62
CA ILE A 45 3.87 8.98 -13.17
C ILE A 45 3.29 8.37 -11.91
N VAL A 46 3.45 7.05 -11.75
CA VAL A 46 3.12 6.38 -10.49
C VAL A 46 4.29 6.53 -9.52
N VAL A 47 4.04 7.07 -8.33
CA VAL A 47 5.12 7.34 -7.35
C VAL A 47 5.08 6.41 -6.12
N TYR A 48 3.92 5.88 -5.77
CA TYR A 48 3.77 4.88 -4.73
C TYR A 48 2.51 4.05 -4.96
N SER A 49 2.45 2.88 -4.35
CA SER A 49 1.24 2.07 -4.21
C SER A 49 0.86 1.94 -2.75
N GLY A 50 -0.44 1.87 -2.48
CA GLY A 50 -1.00 1.68 -1.15
C GLY A 50 -2.03 0.56 -1.14
N ALA A 51 -2.05 -0.24 -0.08
CA ALA A 51 -3.06 -1.25 0.19
C ALA A 51 -3.66 -0.99 1.58
N VAL A 52 -4.95 -1.32 1.74
CA VAL A 52 -5.68 -1.16 3.00
C VAL A 52 -6.66 -2.31 3.19
N GLY A 53 -6.86 -2.74 4.43
CA GLY A 53 -7.80 -3.82 4.74
C GLY A 53 -7.86 -4.18 6.21
N HIS A 54 -8.58 -5.25 6.52
CA HIS A 54 -8.60 -5.82 7.87
C HIS A 54 -7.43 -6.79 8.05
N VAL A 55 -6.80 -6.75 9.22
CA VAL A 55 -5.81 -7.76 9.60
C VAL A 55 -6.52 -9.12 9.69
N VAL A 56 -6.06 -10.06 8.88
CA VAL A 56 -6.41 -11.48 9.07
C VAL A 56 -5.52 -12.04 10.18
N GLU A 57 -6.15 -12.53 11.24
CA GLU A 57 -5.46 -13.16 12.36
C GLU A 57 -4.63 -14.35 11.85
N ARG A 58 -3.33 -14.38 12.17
CA ARG A 58 -2.51 -15.55 11.86
C ARG A 58 -2.87 -16.68 12.81
N VAL A 59 -3.54 -17.70 12.30
CA VAL A 59 -3.71 -18.96 13.03
C VAL A 59 -2.33 -19.63 13.14
N SER A 60 -1.73 -19.60 14.33
CA SER A 60 -0.59 -20.45 14.66
C SER A 60 -1.08 -21.89 14.71
N VAL A 61 -0.64 -22.72 13.75
CA VAL A 61 -0.73 -24.17 13.89
C VAL A 61 0.26 -24.55 14.97
N ALA A 62 -0.21 -24.67 16.21
CA ALA A 62 0.54 -25.32 17.27
C ALA A 62 0.67 -26.80 16.87
N THR A 63 1.77 -27.15 16.22
CA THR A 63 2.13 -28.54 15.98
C THR A 63 2.37 -29.17 17.35
N SER A 64 1.33 -29.78 17.92
CA SER A 64 1.46 -30.67 19.07
C SER A 64 2.17 -31.94 18.60
N LEU A 65 3.50 -31.89 18.55
CA LEU A 65 4.34 -33.07 18.51
C LEU A 65 4.30 -33.70 19.90
N SER A 66 3.32 -34.59 20.11
CA SER A 66 3.38 -35.65 21.11
C SER A 66 4.03 -36.88 20.49
#